data_AF-A0AAU1DC34-F1
#
_entry.id   AF-A0AAU1DC34-F1
#
_cell.length_a   1.000
_cell.length_b   1.000
_cell.length_c   1.000
_cell.angle_alpha   90.00
_cell.angle_beta   90.00
_cell.angle_gamma   90.00
#
_symmetry.space_group_name_H-M   'P 1'
#
loop_
_entity.id
_entity.type
_entity.pdbx_description
1 polymer ?
#
loop_
_entity_poly.entity_id
_entity_poly.type
_entity_poly.pdbx_seq_one_letter_code
_entity_poly.pdbx_strand_id
1 'polypeptide(L)'
;MGFLVLQEQDRTEHVATEKELAAAKKDSWVRIPRFDYTPSERLRFVLSGGQPHRASEWADTPGRSLEEQLAEIAQEVTLRGEAAERRRQDEIEAARQKRIRWEAAMEEARIRYAEAYRIRHFEAQEAAWRHATRLTEYVSTVRARVEAMPPGQARTDAEAWISWAATTVERLDPLSSPPRLPDVPEPRADDLRPFLGHWSPYGPTY
;
A
#
# COMPACT_ATOMS: atom_id res chain seq x y z
N MET A 1 -24.81 10.31 4.88
CA MET A 1 -25.79 11.18 5.57
C MET A 1 -27.06 10.38 5.73
N GLY A 2 -27.64 10.38 6.93
CA GLY A 2 -28.87 9.66 7.22
C GLY A 2 -29.82 10.54 8.02
N PHE A 3 -31.12 10.35 7.80
CA PHE A 3 -32.19 11.05 8.50
C PHE A 3 -33.09 10.04 9.19
N LEU A 4 -33.50 10.38 10.41
CA LEU A 4 -34.38 9.57 11.23
C LEU A 4 -35.46 10.50 11.79
N VAL A 5 -36.72 10.10 11.64
CA VAL A 5 -37.87 10.78 12.23
C VAL A 5 -38.50 9.84 13.24
N LEU A 6 -38.66 10.31 14.47
CA LEU A 6 -39.23 9.55 15.57
C LEU A 6 -40.47 10.28 16.10
N GLN A 7 -41.50 9.51 16.42
CA GLN A 7 -42.63 10.02 17.21
C GLN A 7 -42.29 9.88 18.70
N GLU A 8 -42.41 10.97 19.46
CA GLU A 8 -42.21 10.93 20.90
C GLU A 8 -43.38 10.23 21.59
N GLN A 9 -43.11 9.67 22.76
CA GLN A 9 -44.11 9.00 23.59
C GLN A 9 -44.32 9.79 24.88
N ASP A 10 -45.59 10.03 25.21
CA ASP A 10 -45.97 10.52 26.52
C ASP A 10 -45.98 9.35 27.50
N ARG A 11 -45.49 9.62 28.71
CA ARG A 11 -45.40 8.64 29.79
C ARG A 11 -46.40 8.99 30.88
N THR A 12 -47.41 8.14 31.06
CA THR A 12 -48.41 8.26 32.13
C THR A 12 -48.18 7.17 33.18
N GLU A 13 -48.49 7.45 34.44
CA GLU A 13 -48.39 6.45 35.50
C GLU A 13 -49.41 5.33 35.24
N HIS A 14 -48.92 4.09 35.18
CA HIS A 14 -49.76 2.94 34.83
C HIS A 14 -50.72 2.63 35.98
N VAL A 15 -52.00 2.54 35.65
CA VAL A 15 -53.03 2.13 36.59
C VAL A 15 -53.25 0.63 36.45
N ALA A 16 -52.75 -0.13 37.43
CA ALA A 16 -52.83 -1.57 37.44
C ALA A 16 -54.28 -2.07 37.34
N THR A 17 -54.57 -2.92 36.35
CA THR A 17 -55.90 -3.53 36.20
C THR A 17 -56.13 -4.62 37.25
N GLU A 18 -57.38 -4.92 37.59
CA GLU A 18 -57.71 -6.00 38.54
C GLU A 18 -57.12 -7.35 38.13
N LYS A 19 -57.02 -7.59 36.81
CA LYS A 19 -56.42 -8.79 36.23
C LYS A 19 -54.91 -8.85 36.47
N GLU A 20 -54.20 -7.73 36.34
CA GLU A 20 -52.76 -7.64 36.60
C GLU A 20 -52.46 -7.75 38.09
N LEU A 21 -53.28 -7.15 38.95
CA LEU A 21 -53.19 -7.30 40.40
C LEU A 21 -53.43 -8.75 40.83
N ALA A 22 -54.41 -9.43 40.23
CA ALA A 22 -54.67 -10.85 40.49
C ALA A 22 -53.53 -11.74 40.01
N ALA A 23 -52.95 -11.44 38.84
CA ALA A 23 -51.80 -12.17 38.29
C ALA A 23 -50.53 -11.96 39.14
N ALA A 24 -50.24 -10.73 39.56
CA ALA A 24 -49.11 -10.40 40.44
C ALA A 24 -49.24 -11.01 41.84
N LYS A 25 -50.48 -11.21 42.33
CA LYS A 25 -50.73 -11.96 43.57
C LYS A 25 -50.51 -13.47 43.42
N LYS A 26 -50.78 -14.03 42.23
CA LYS A 26 -50.65 -15.46 41.96
C LYS A 26 -49.20 -15.86 41.69
N ASP A 27 -48.50 -15.05 40.91
CA ASP A 27 -47.17 -15.36 40.38
C ASP A 27 -46.19 -14.23 40.72
N SER A 28 -45.24 -14.50 41.62
CA SER A 28 -44.34 -13.47 42.19
C SER A 28 -43.35 -12.86 41.20
N TRP A 29 -43.19 -13.44 40.00
CA TRP A 29 -42.36 -12.91 38.92
C TRP A 29 -43.09 -11.93 38.01
N VAL A 30 -44.42 -11.80 38.13
CA VAL A 30 -45.20 -10.85 37.32
C VAL A 30 -44.95 -9.43 37.84
N ARG A 31 -44.32 -8.62 36.99
CA ARG A 31 -44.05 -7.19 37.24
C ARG A 31 -45.10 -6.36 36.50
N ILE A 32 -45.91 -5.63 37.26
CA ILE A 32 -46.81 -4.63 36.69
C ILE A 32 -45.96 -3.46 36.20
N PRO A 33 -46.12 -3.02 34.93
CA PRO A 33 -45.43 -1.84 34.42
C PRO A 33 -45.68 -0.62 35.30
N ARG A 34 -44.67 0.24 35.46
CA ARG A 34 -44.85 1.50 36.20
C ARG A 34 -45.52 2.59 35.35
N PHE A 35 -45.39 2.49 34.04
CA PHE A 35 -45.84 3.52 33.11
C PHE A 35 -46.49 2.91 31.88
N ASP A 36 -47.53 3.60 31.41
CA ASP A 36 -48.07 3.42 30.07
C ASP A 36 -47.43 4.45 29.13
N TYR A 37 -47.19 4.01 27.89
CA TYR A 37 -46.59 4.84 26.85
C TYR A 37 -47.61 5.05 25.74
N THR A 38 -47.99 6.29 25.52
CA THR A 38 -48.91 6.67 24.44
C THR A 38 -48.18 7.51 23.40
N PRO A 39 -48.34 7.23 22.08
CA PRO A 39 -47.77 8.07 21.05
C PRO A 39 -48.27 9.51 21.21
N SER A 40 -47.34 10.47 21.23
CA SER A 40 -47.66 11.89 21.24
C SER A 40 -47.72 12.45 19.82
N GLU A 41 -48.26 13.66 19.64
CA GLU A 41 -48.22 14.36 18.36
C GLU A 41 -46.83 14.98 18.06
N ARG A 42 -45.89 14.93 19.02
CA ARG A 42 -44.56 15.52 18.88
C ARG A 42 -43.64 14.58 18.11
N LEU A 43 -42.94 15.13 17.15
CA LEU A 43 -41.92 14.48 16.34
C LEU A 43 -40.53 14.98 16.72
N ARG A 44 -39.54 14.15 16.43
CA ARG A 44 -38.12 14.41 16.59
C ARG A 44 -37.37 14.01 15.33
N PHE A 45 -36.62 14.94 14.77
CA PHE A 45 -35.78 14.76 13.60
C PHE A 45 -34.32 14.65 14.01
N VAL A 46 -33.62 13.61 13.55
CA VAL A 46 -32.19 13.39 13.80
C VAL A 46 -31.44 13.30 12.48
N LEU A 47 -30.39 14.11 12.35
CA LEU A 47 -29.50 14.16 11.21
C LEU A 47 -28.13 13.57 11.56
N SER A 48 -27.81 12.44 10.93
CA SER A 48 -26.57 11.70 11.15
C SER A 48 -25.57 11.85 9.99
N GLY A 49 -24.29 11.86 10.36
CA GLY A 49 -23.17 11.98 9.43
C GLY A 49 -22.70 13.42 9.26
N GLY A 50 -21.40 13.56 8.97
CA GLY A 50 -20.73 14.86 8.93
C GLY A 50 -20.62 15.51 10.32
N GLN A 51 -19.89 16.62 10.37
CA GLN A 51 -19.81 17.45 11.57
C GLN A 51 -21.02 18.41 11.60
N PRO A 52 -21.73 18.55 12.74
CA PRO A 52 -22.77 19.54 12.89
C PRO A 52 -22.21 20.96 12.71
N HIS A 53 -22.92 21.78 11.94
CA HIS A 53 -22.71 23.22 11.88
C HIS A 53 -23.48 23.93 12.99
N ARG A 54 -24.69 23.46 13.30
CA ARG A 54 -25.51 23.97 14.41
C ARG A 54 -25.99 22.86 15.34
N ALA A 55 -26.76 21.92 14.79
CA ALA A 55 -27.38 20.85 15.55
C ALA A 55 -27.45 19.57 14.72
N SER A 56 -27.64 18.44 15.41
CA SER A 56 -27.89 17.13 14.80
C SER A 56 -29.28 16.60 15.13
N GLU A 57 -30.05 17.32 15.94
CA GLU A 57 -31.36 16.90 16.43
C GLU A 57 -32.26 18.12 16.61
N TRP A 58 -33.53 17.98 16.22
CA TRP A 58 -34.60 18.96 16.38
C TRP A 58 -35.85 18.21 16.82
N ALA A 59 -36.69 18.84 17.63
CA ALA A 59 -37.93 18.26 18.10
C ALA A 59 -39.02 19.32 18.20
N ASP A 60 -40.27 18.88 18.20
CA ASP A 60 -41.40 19.74 18.53
C ASP A 60 -41.33 20.14 20.00
N THR A 61 -41.31 21.45 20.24
CA THR A 61 -41.32 22.02 21.59
C THR A 61 -42.42 23.07 21.73
N PRO A 62 -42.91 23.34 22.94
CA PRO A 62 -43.88 24.41 23.17
C PRO A 62 -43.33 25.75 22.65
N GLY A 63 -43.93 26.27 21.58
CA GLY A 63 -43.54 27.54 20.94
C GLY A 63 -42.48 27.43 19.84
N ARG A 64 -42.09 26.21 19.44
CA ARG A 64 -41.23 25.98 18.28
C ARG A 64 -41.50 24.61 17.66
N SER A 65 -42.31 24.57 16.62
CA SER A 65 -42.61 23.32 15.91
C SER A 65 -41.48 22.94 14.95
N LEU A 66 -41.48 21.70 14.46
CA LEU A 66 -40.55 21.27 13.44
C LEU A 66 -40.75 22.00 12.12
N GLU A 67 -41.98 22.39 11.77
CA GLU A 67 -42.29 23.19 10.57
C GLU A 67 -41.58 24.55 10.60
N GLU A 68 -41.54 25.21 11.76
CA GLU A 68 -40.80 26.47 11.95
C GLU A 68 -39.28 26.25 11.90
N GLN A 69 -38.82 25.04 12.22
CA GLN A 69 -37.41 24.64 12.18
C GLN A 69 -36.96 24.11 10.81
N LEU A 70 -37.88 23.92 9.85
CA LEU A 70 -37.57 23.31 8.55
C LEU A 70 -36.48 24.07 7.78
N ALA A 71 -36.49 25.40 7.81
CA ALA A 71 -35.47 26.20 7.15
C ALA A 71 -34.07 25.96 7.74
N GLU A 72 -33.99 25.80 9.07
CA GLU A 72 -32.73 25.49 9.76
C GLU A 72 -32.27 24.07 9.43
N ILE A 73 -33.17 23.08 9.49
CA ILE A 73 -32.89 21.69 9.16
C ILE A 73 -32.39 21.58 7.71
N ALA A 74 -33.07 22.23 6.77
CA ALA A 74 -32.68 22.24 5.36
C ALA A 74 -31.30 22.88 5.16
N GLN A 75 -31.02 23.99 5.85
CA GLN A 75 -29.70 24.63 5.79
C GLN A 75 -28.60 23.72 6.33
N GLU A 76 -28.84 23.03 7.45
CA GLU A 76 -27.89 22.09 8.03
C GLU A 76 -27.60 20.90 7.10
N VAL A 77 -28.65 20.33 6.48
CA VAL A 77 -28.51 19.26 5.47
C VAL A 77 -27.64 19.71 4.31
N THR A 78 -27.89 20.90 3.77
CA THR A 78 -27.11 21.47 2.66
C THR A 78 -25.64 21.64 3.03
N LEU A 79 -25.35 22.28 4.16
CA LEU A 79 -23.98 22.53 4.61
C LEU A 79 -23.18 21.24 4.80
N ARG A 80 -23.79 20.23 5.43
CA ARG A 80 -23.14 18.92 5.60
C ARG A 80 -22.97 18.18 4.29
N GLY A 81 -23.93 18.31 3.36
CA GLY A 81 -23.85 17.76 2.02
C GLY A 81 -22.66 18.35 1.23
N GLU A 82 -22.55 19.67 1.20
CA GLU A 82 -21.43 20.38 0.56
C GLU A 82 -20.09 20.04 1.20
N ALA A 83 -20.03 19.92 2.53
CA ALA A 83 -18.82 19.50 3.22
C ALA A 83 -18.44 18.04 2.91
N ALA A 84 -19.43 17.15 2.77
CA ALA A 84 -19.18 15.76 2.38
C ALA A 84 -18.69 15.65 0.94
N GLU A 85 -19.26 16.42 0.03
CA GLU A 85 -18.84 16.42 -1.38
C GLU A 85 -17.43 17.01 -1.54
N ARG A 86 -17.10 18.11 -0.85
CA ARG A 86 -15.73 18.64 -0.82
C ARG A 86 -14.72 17.62 -0.33
N ARG A 87 -15.00 16.95 0.79
CA ARG A 87 -14.12 15.88 1.31
C ARG A 87 -13.93 14.75 0.29
N ARG A 88 -15.01 14.31 -0.36
CA ARG A 88 -14.91 13.28 -1.42
C ARG A 88 -14.01 13.75 -2.56
N GLN A 89 -14.15 14.99 -3.01
CA GLN A 89 -13.32 15.55 -4.07
C GLN A 89 -11.85 15.67 -3.65
N ASP A 90 -11.59 16.14 -2.42
CA ASP A 90 -10.25 16.22 -1.85
C ASP A 90 -9.60 14.83 -1.73
N GLU A 91 -10.36 13.81 -1.31
CA GLU A 91 -9.91 12.42 -1.24
C GLU A 91 -9.55 11.86 -2.63
N ILE A 92 -10.39 12.14 -3.64
CA ILE A 92 -10.14 11.73 -5.04
C ILE A 92 -8.86 12.40 -5.57
N GLU A 93 -8.71 13.72 -5.37
CA GLU A 93 -7.54 14.44 -5.84
C GLU A 93 -6.28 14.02 -5.08
N ALA A 94 -6.36 13.83 -3.76
CA ALA A 94 -5.25 13.31 -2.96
C ALA A 94 -4.81 11.91 -3.43
N ALA A 95 -5.77 11.01 -3.71
CA ALA A 95 -5.47 9.68 -4.24
C ALA A 95 -4.83 9.76 -5.63
N ARG A 96 -5.32 10.66 -6.49
CA ARG A 96 -4.73 10.91 -7.83
C ARG A 96 -3.30 11.43 -7.72
N GLN A 97 -3.06 12.43 -6.89
CA GLN A 97 -1.72 12.99 -6.66
C GLN A 97 -0.77 11.95 -6.08
N LYS A 98 -1.23 11.11 -5.15
CA LYS A 98 -0.44 10.01 -4.60
C LYS A 98 -0.06 9.01 -5.69
N ARG A 99 -1.00 8.67 -6.57
CA ARG A 99 -0.76 7.78 -7.71
C ARG A 99 0.26 8.35 -8.70
N ILE A 100 0.15 9.63 -9.06
CA ILE A 100 1.12 10.29 -9.96
C ILE A 100 2.53 10.25 -9.36
N ARG A 101 2.67 10.57 -8.06
CA ARG A 101 3.97 10.51 -7.37
C ARG A 101 4.54 9.10 -7.32
N TRP A 102 3.68 8.11 -7.09
CA TRP A 102 4.08 6.71 -7.11
C TRP A 102 4.54 6.25 -8.50
N GLU A 103 3.80 6.60 -9.56
CA GLU A 103 4.18 6.30 -10.95
C GLU A 103 5.51 6.95 -11.33
N ALA A 104 5.74 8.20 -10.92
CA ALA A 104 7.02 8.88 -11.13
C ALA A 104 8.18 8.18 -10.38
N ALA A 105 7.96 7.77 -9.13
CA ALA A 105 8.96 7.03 -8.34
C ALA A 105 9.26 5.66 -8.95
N MET A 106 8.26 4.97 -9.52
CA MET A 106 8.46 3.70 -10.23
C MET A 106 9.33 3.87 -11.46
N GLU A 107 9.12 4.94 -12.23
CA GLU A 107 9.91 5.20 -13.42
C GLU A 107 11.37 5.56 -13.07
N GLU A 108 11.56 6.42 -12.07
CA GLU A 108 12.89 6.73 -11.56
C GLU A 108 13.61 5.47 -11.03
N ALA A 109 12.89 4.60 -10.31
CA ALA A 109 13.42 3.34 -9.82
C ALA A 109 13.87 2.41 -10.96
N ARG A 110 13.14 2.34 -12.07
CA ARG A 110 13.54 1.55 -13.26
C ARG A 110 14.82 2.08 -13.90
N ILE A 111 14.95 3.41 -14.01
CA ILE A 111 16.16 4.05 -14.54
C ILE A 111 17.36 3.70 -13.64
N ARG A 112 17.21 3.84 -12.33
CA ARG A 112 18.27 3.54 -11.35
C ARG A 112 18.62 2.06 -11.32
N TYR A 113 17.63 1.17 -11.45
CA TYR A 113 17.87 -0.27 -11.59
C TYR A 113 18.69 -0.58 -12.83
N ALA A 114 18.34 0.00 -13.99
CA ALA A 114 19.07 -0.21 -15.24
C ALA A 114 20.52 0.27 -15.15
N GLU A 115 20.75 1.42 -14.51
CA GLU A 115 22.10 1.93 -14.27
C GLU A 115 22.90 1.01 -13.33
N ALA A 116 22.31 0.61 -12.19
CA ALA A 116 22.94 -0.30 -11.25
C ALA A 116 23.32 -1.65 -11.90
N TYR A 117 22.43 -2.18 -12.75
CA TYR A 117 22.70 -3.41 -13.51
C TYR A 117 23.89 -3.24 -14.47
N ARG A 118 23.93 -2.13 -15.21
CA ARG A 118 25.04 -1.83 -16.14
C ARG A 118 26.36 -1.68 -15.41
N ILE A 119 26.38 -0.98 -14.27
CA ILE A 119 27.57 -0.83 -13.44
C ILE A 119 28.05 -2.21 -12.97
N ARG A 120 27.16 -3.03 -12.41
CA ARG A 120 27.53 -4.38 -11.95
C ARG A 120 28.09 -5.24 -13.08
N HIS A 121 27.52 -5.15 -14.28
CA HIS A 121 28.02 -5.88 -15.45
C HIS A 121 29.39 -5.37 -15.91
N PHE A 122 29.60 -4.05 -15.88
CA PHE A 122 30.88 -3.43 -16.19
C PHE A 122 31.97 -3.86 -15.19
N GLU A 123 31.68 -3.84 -13.89
CA GLU A 123 32.58 -4.33 -12.84
C GLU A 123 32.90 -5.82 -13.00
N ALA A 124 31.92 -6.63 -13.41
CA ALA A 124 32.13 -8.05 -13.69
C ALA A 124 33.07 -8.26 -14.90
N GLN A 125 32.93 -7.47 -15.96
CA GLN A 125 33.86 -7.51 -17.11
C GLN A 125 35.27 -7.10 -16.68
N GLU A 126 35.40 -6.04 -15.89
CA GLU A 126 36.67 -5.56 -15.37
C GLU A 126 37.39 -6.65 -14.55
N ALA A 127 36.65 -7.31 -13.65
CA ALA A 127 37.17 -8.40 -12.84
C ALA A 127 37.58 -9.62 -13.69
N ALA A 128 36.78 -9.97 -14.71
CA ALA A 128 37.09 -11.06 -15.64
C ALA A 128 38.37 -10.75 -16.45
N TRP A 129 38.50 -9.52 -16.94
CA TRP A 129 39.71 -9.05 -17.63
C TRP A 129 40.94 -9.12 -16.73
N ARG A 130 40.88 -8.58 -15.50
CA ARG A 130 42.00 -8.69 -14.53
C ARG A 130 42.39 -10.13 -14.23
N HIS A 131 41.42 -11.04 -14.21
CA HIS A 131 41.68 -12.46 -14.00
C HIS A 131 42.38 -13.08 -15.22
N ALA A 132 41.88 -12.82 -16.43
CA ALA A 132 42.50 -13.29 -17.67
C ALA A 132 43.94 -12.77 -17.82
N THR A 133 44.18 -11.49 -17.56
CA THR A 133 45.54 -10.89 -17.58
C THR A 133 46.50 -11.62 -16.64
N ARG A 134 46.10 -11.88 -15.40
CA ARG A 134 46.93 -12.63 -14.43
C ARG A 134 47.18 -14.07 -14.87
N LEU A 135 46.21 -14.71 -15.50
CA LEU A 135 46.40 -16.05 -16.06
C LEU A 135 47.35 -16.05 -17.25
N THR A 136 47.28 -15.03 -18.13
CA THR A 136 48.24 -14.85 -19.23
C THR A 136 49.67 -14.71 -18.70
N GLU A 137 49.89 -13.89 -17.68
CA GLU A 137 51.20 -13.73 -17.02
C GLU A 137 51.69 -15.03 -16.39
N TYR A 138 50.80 -15.79 -15.75
CA TYR A 138 51.13 -17.09 -15.19
C TYR A 138 51.52 -18.10 -16.27
N VAL A 139 50.74 -18.22 -17.36
CA VAL A 139 51.04 -19.12 -18.49
C VAL A 139 52.36 -18.73 -19.16
N SER A 140 52.63 -17.43 -19.32
CA SER A 140 53.92 -16.89 -19.78
C SER A 140 55.09 -17.36 -18.89
N THR A 141 54.93 -17.25 -17.57
CA THR A 141 55.96 -17.67 -16.60
C THR A 141 56.19 -19.19 -16.66
N VAL A 142 55.12 -19.98 -16.77
CA VAL A 142 55.23 -21.44 -16.93
C VAL A 142 55.94 -21.80 -18.24
N ARG A 143 55.63 -21.11 -19.34
CA ARG A 143 56.29 -21.32 -20.64
C ARG A 143 57.80 -21.12 -20.56
N ALA A 144 58.25 -20.01 -19.97
CA ALA A 144 59.68 -19.74 -19.78
C ALA A 144 60.38 -20.84 -18.95
N ARG A 145 59.70 -21.39 -17.94
CA ARG A 145 60.22 -22.52 -17.15
C ARG A 145 60.33 -23.81 -17.97
N VAL A 146 59.33 -24.11 -18.80
CA VAL A 146 59.30 -25.33 -19.63
C VAL A 146 60.35 -25.28 -20.73
N GLU A 147 60.64 -24.11 -21.29
CA GLU A 147 61.72 -23.93 -22.29
C GLU A 147 63.09 -24.36 -21.75
N ALA A 148 63.35 -24.11 -20.46
CA ALA A 148 64.58 -24.51 -19.77
C ALA A 148 64.62 -26.00 -19.37
N MET A 149 63.54 -26.77 -19.56
CA MET A 149 63.51 -28.20 -19.23
C MET A 149 64.21 -29.05 -20.29
N PRO A 150 64.92 -30.13 -19.88
CA PRO A 150 65.48 -31.08 -20.82
C PRO A 150 64.38 -31.75 -21.66
N PRO A 151 64.68 -32.16 -22.90
CA PRO A 151 63.75 -32.94 -23.72
C PRO A 151 63.32 -34.23 -23.02
N GLY A 152 62.03 -34.55 -23.07
CA GLY A 152 61.46 -35.75 -22.47
C GLY A 152 59.95 -35.64 -22.27
N GLN A 153 59.31 -36.73 -21.84
CA GLN A 153 57.85 -36.80 -21.69
C GLN A 153 57.27 -35.68 -20.82
N ALA A 154 57.94 -35.36 -19.71
CA ALA A 154 57.50 -34.30 -18.80
C ALA A 154 57.45 -32.91 -19.46
N ARG A 155 58.35 -32.63 -20.43
CA ARG A 155 58.33 -31.40 -21.21
C ARG A 155 57.15 -31.41 -22.19
N THR A 156 56.93 -32.51 -22.89
CA THR A 156 55.80 -32.67 -23.83
C THR A 156 54.44 -32.51 -23.12
N ASP A 157 54.27 -33.11 -21.94
CA ASP A 157 53.04 -32.97 -21.15
C ASP A 157 52.82 -31.51 -20.70
N ALA A 158 53.88 -30.82 -20.31
CA ALA A 158 53.81 -29.41 -19.92
C ALA A 158 53.50 -28.48 -21.13
N GLU A 159 54.05 -28.76 -22.31
CA GLU A 159 53.73 -28.04 -23.55
C GLU A 159 52.25 -28.23 -23.95
N ALA A 160 51.71 -29.44 -23.80
CA ALA A 160 50.29 -29.72 -24.02
C ALA A 160 49.40 -28.95 -23.01
N TRP A 161 49.80 -28.92 -21.74
CA TRP A 161 49.11 -28.13 -20.71
C TRP A 161 49.14 -26.63 -21.03
N ILE A 162 50.28 -26.08 -21.47
CA ILE A 162 50.41 -24.67 -21.88
C ILE A 162 49.46 -24.36 -23.05
N SER A 163 49.37 -25.25 -24.04
CA SER A 163 48.47 -25.06 -25.19
C SER A 163 47.01 -24.99 -24.74
N TRP A 164 46.56 -25.93 -23.91
CA TRP A 164 45.21 -25.91 -23.33
C TRP A 164 44.96 -24.65 -22.49
N ALA A 165 45.93 -24.26 -21.66
CA ALA A 165 45.80 -23.11 -20.78
C ALA A 165 45.68 -21.81 -21.58
N ALA A 166 46.49 -21.64 -22.63
CA ALA A 166 46.43 -20.47 -23.52
C ALA A 166 45.05 -20.32 -24.18
N THR A 167 44.50 -21.40 -24.77
CA THR A 167 43.15 -21.40 -25.34
C THR A 167 42.07 -21.13 -24.29
N THR A 168 42.27 -21.63 -23.06
CA THR A 168 41.33 -21.40 -21.97
C THR A 168 41.31 -19.93 -21.54
N VAL A 169 42.48 -19.28 -21.44
CA VAL A 169 42.59 -17.86 -21.08
C VAL A 169 41.96 -16.97 -22.15
N GLU A 170 42.18 -17.26 -23.43
CA GLU A 170 41.56 -16.52 -24.55
C GLU A 170 40.02 -16.55 -24.47
N ARG A 171 39.43 -17.68 -24.07
CA ARG A 171 37.98 -17.80 -23.88
C ARG A 171 37.45 -17.07 -22.64
N LEU A 172 38.27 -16.93 -21.61
CA LEU A 172 37.92 -16.22 -20.38
C LEU A 172 38.11 -14.72 -20.49
N ASP A 173 38.92 -14.25 -21.43
CA ASP A 173 39.14 -12.82 -21.66
C ASP A 173 37.87 -12.17 -22.24
N PRO A 174 37.22 -11.26 -21.51
CA PRO A 174 36.04 -10.56 -22.01
C PRO A 174 36.37 -9.66 -23.22
N LEU A 175 37.64 -9.33 -23.47
CA LEU A 175 38.08 -8.52 -24.61
C LEU A 175 38.24 -9.34 -25.90
N SER A 176 38.15 -10.67 -25.84
CA SER A 176 38.09 -11.54 -27.03
C SER A 176 36.82 -11.34 -27.86
N SER A 177 35.85 -10.57 -27.35
CA SER A 177 34.67 -10.11 -28.08
C SER A 177 34.51 -8.60 -27.96
N PRO A 178 33.93 -7.91 -28.97
CA PRO A 178 33.68 -6.47 -28.88
C PRO A 178 32.78 -6.12 -27.68
N PRO A 179 33.10 -5.08 -26.91
CA PRO A 179 32.27 -4.66 -25.79
C PRO A 179 30.90 -4.21 -26.27
N ARG A 180 29.86 -4.65 -25.56
CA ARG A 180 28.46 -4.27 -25.82
C ARG A 180 27.80 -3.82 -24.53
N LEU A 181 26.88 -2.87 -24.65
CA LEU A 181 25.97 -2.54 -23.56
C LEU A 181 25.13 -3.78 -23.22
N PRO A 182 25.01 -4.17 -21.94
CA PRO A 182 24.19 -5.30 -21.59
C PRO A 182 22.72 -4.94 -21.72
N ASP A 183 21.94 -5.88 -22.25
CA ASP A 183 20.49 -5.78 -22.25
C ASP A 183 20.00 -5.90 -20.80
N VAL A 184 19.34 -4.84 -20.33
CA VAL A 184 18.80 -4.78 -18.97
C VAL A 184 17.50 -5.58 -18.97
N PRO A 185 17.38 -6.65 -18.16
CA PRO A 185 16.14 -7.40 -18.06
C PRO A 185 15.06 -6.53 -17.41
N GLU A 186 13.80 -6.74 -17.80
CA GLU A 186 12.69 -6.05 -17.17
C GLU A 186 12.64 -6.40 -15.66
N PRO A 187 12.71 -5.41 -14.76
CA PRO A 187 12.79 -5.67 -13.33
C PRO A 187 11.48 -6.22 -12.80
N ARG A 188 11.56 -7.18 -11.86
CA ARG A 188 10.41 -7.56 -11.04
C ARG A 188 10.11 -6.44 -10.07
N ALA A 189 8.87 -6.41 -9.54
CA ALA A 189 8.47 -5.48 -8.49
C ALA A 189 9.47 -5.45 -7.31
N ASP A 190 9.99 -6.61 -6.91
CA ASP A 190 10.92 -6.73 -5.79
C ASP A 190 12.32 -6.19 -6.08
N ASP A 191 12.75 -6.24 -7.33
CA ASP A 191 14.06 -5.72 -7.76
C ASP A 191 14.12 -4.18 -7.67
N LEU A 192 12.95 -3.52 -7.71
CA LEU A 192 12.82 -2.07 -7.60
C LEU A 192 12.81 -1.57 -6.14
N ARG A 193 12.54 -2.44 -5.16
CA ARG A 193 12.44 -2.06 -3.74
C ARG A 193 13.61 -1.23 -3.23
N PRO A 194 14.89 -1.54 -3.54
CA PRO A 194 16.02 -0.75 -3.07
C PRO A 194 16.03 0.69 -3.58
N PHE A 195 15.33 0.98 -4.68
CA PHE A 195 15.31 2.28 -5.35
C PHE A 195 14.05 3.10 -5.06
N LEU A 196 13.04 2.50 -4.43
CA LEU A 196 11.72 3.11 -4.19
C LEU A 196 11.61 3.84 -2.85
N GLY A 197 12.61 3.74 -1.97
CA GLY A 197 12.61 4.40 -0.66
C GLY A 197 11.43 3.95 0.21
N HIS A 198 10.46 4.84 0.45
CA HIS A 198 9.26 4.56 1.25
C HIS A 198 8.06 4.06 0.43
N TRP A 199 8.19 4.01 -0.90
CA TRP A 199 7.11 3.53 -1.77
C TRP A 199 7.12 2.01 -1.88
N SER A 200 5.92 1.43 -1.88
CA SER A 200 5.72 0.01 -2.19
C SER A 200 5.77 -0.21 -3.71
N PRO A 201 6.40 -1.28 -4.21
CA PRO A 201 6.41 -1.58 -5.64
C PRO A 201 5.04 -2.08 -6.16
N TYR A 202 4.10 -2.39 -5.26
CA TYR A 202 2.78 -2.94 -5.62
C TYR A 202 1.67 -1.88 -5.66
N GLY A 203 1.95 -0.66 -5.20
CA GLY A 203 0.98 0.41 -5.28
C GLY A 203 1.28 1.60 -4.37
N PRO A 204 0.48 2.68 -4.51
CA PRO A 204 0.63 3.90 -3.72
C PRO A 204 0.18 3.75 -2.27
N THR A 205 -0.41 2.62 -1.87
CA THR A 205 -0.83 2.34 -0.50
C THR A 205 0.32 1.69 0.29
N TYR A 206 0.57 2.25 1.48
CA TYR A 206 1.62 1.87 2.42
C TYR A 206 1.69 0.36 2.67
#